data_AF-A0A2E8X413-F1
#
_entry.id   AF-A0A2E8X413-F1
#
_cell.length_a   1.000
_cell.length_b   1.000
_cell.length_c   1.000
_cell.angle_alpha   90.00
_cell.angle_beta   90.00
_cell.angle_gamma   90.00
#
_symmetry.space_group_name_H-M   'P 1'
#
loop_
_entity.id
_entity.type
_entity.pdbx_description
1 polymer ?
#
loop_
_entity_poly.entity_id
_entity_poly.type
_entity_poly.pdbx_seq_one_letter_code
_entity_poly.pdbx_strand_id
1 'polypeptide(L)'
;MGSLSVSKVAGFSIMLGPIIGIVGYFLQTLLVFEGNDPTSGAVIVPLINANPEMMFISGLLVMFGLIMILTGIRYLAANLTGGGEALSGYIVALVSIGVVGWIITVGANWTIAGLDMATEGANAGPTFAIAQGINTVAGILFGLGFLILAYCISQGDSYNKMFAYIGALAAAVLVAVQVLSAADVLTDGQLASTIGGICFIVFTLWSITIGREILSE
;
A
#
# COMPACT_ATOMS: atom_id res chain seq x y z
N MET A 1 6.05 -11.08 -31.75
CA MET A 1 5.75 -10.40 -30.47
C MET A 1 7.07 -9.89 -29.93
N GLY A 2 7.34 -8.58 -30.01
CA GLY A 2 8.63 -8.00 -29.61
C GLY A 2 8.93 -8.34 -28.15
N SER A 3 10.16 -8.74 -27.85
CA SER A 3 10.56 -9.19 -26.51
C SER A 3 10.36 -8.06 -25.49
N LEU A 4 9.36 -8.22 -24.62
CA LEU A 4 9.21 -7.40 -23.41
C LEU A 4 10.48 -7.55 -22.57
N SER A 5 11.22 -6.46 -22.34
CA SER A 5 12.36 -6.50 -21.42
C SER A 5 11.85 -6.41 -19.98
N VAL A 6 12.43 -7.26 -19.12
CA VAL A 6 12.06 -7.33 -17.69
C VAL A 6 12.27 -5.98 -17.01
N SER A 7 13.37 -5.29 -17.33
CA SER A 7 13.69 -3.96 -16.81
C SER A 7 12.62 -2.92 -17.15
N LYS A 8 12.13 -2.89 -18.41
CA LYS A 8 11.09 -1.94 -18.82
C LYS A 8 9.78 -2.18 -18.09
N VAL A 9 9.36 -3.44 -17.99
CA VAL A 9 8.14 -3.80 -17.25
C VAL A 9 8.29 -3.40 -15.78
N ALA A 10 9.42 -3.69 -15.15
CA ALA A 10 9.68 -3.32 -13.75
C ALA A 10 9.69 -1.80 -13.53
N GLY A 11 10.39 -1.05 -14.38
CA GLY A 11 10.49 0.40 -14.31
C GLY A 11 9.14 1.10 -14.47
N PHE A 12 8.32 0.67 -15.44
CA PHE A 12 6.94 1.17 -15.54
C PHE A 12 6.07 0.75 -14.36
N SER A 13 6.24 -0.48 -13.87
CA SER A 13 5.41 -1.01 -12.78
C SER A 13 5.67 -0.29 -11.46
N ILE A 14 6.93 0.00 -11.12
CA ILE A 14 7.26 0.75 -9.91
C ILE A 14 6.89 2.22 -10.00
N MET A 15 6.91 2.81 -11.20
CA MET A 15 6.54 4.21 -11.40
C MET A 15 5.03 4.41 -11.38
N LEU A 16 4.28 3.61 -12.15
CA LEU A 16 2.84 3.80 -12.34
C LEU A 16 2.00 3.09 -11.27
N GLY A 17 2.49 1.99 -10.69
CA GLY A 17 1.76 1.22 -9.68
C GLY A 17 1.29 2.06 -8.49
N PRO A 18 2.17 2.80 -7.80
CA PRO A 18 1.78 3.67 -6.70
C PRO A 18 0.82 4.79 -7.11
N ILE A 19 0.99 5.35 -8.32
CA ILE A 19 0.08 6.40 -8.84
C ILE A 19 -1.33 5.85 -9.00
N ILE A 20 -1.47 4.68 -9.64
CA ILE A 20 -2.78 4.03 -9.84
C ILE A 20 -3.40 3.67 -8.49
N GLY A 21 -2.60 3.14 -7.55
CA GLY A 21 -3.04 2.83 -6.20
C GLY A 21 -3.55 4.05 -5.44
N ILE A 22 -2.81 5.17 -5.50
CA ILE A 22 -3.21 6.46 -4.90
C ILE A 22 -4.53 6.96 -5.49
N VAL A 23 -4.71 6.88 -6.81
CA VAL A 23 -5.96 7.29 -7.45
C VAL A 23 -7.13 6.47 -6.91
N GLY A 24 -6.98 5.14 -6.81
CA GLY A 24 -7.98 4.28 -6.18
C GLY A 24 -8.27 4.67 -4.74
N TYR A 25 -7.25 4.93 -3.94
CA TYR A 25 -7.41 5.33 -2.54
C TYR A 25 -8.10 6.70 -2.38
N PHE A 26 -7.79 7.68 -3.23
CA PHE A 26 -8.47 8.98 -3.21
C PHE A 26 -9.93 8.86 -3.61
N LEU A 27 -10.26 8.01 -4.60
CA LEU A 27 -11.65 7.75 -4.95
C LEU A 27 -12.42 7.15 -3.77
N GLN A 28 -11.83 6.21 -3.00
CA GLN A 28 -12.45 5.70 -1.77
C GLN A 28 -12.66 6.80 -0.75
N THR A 29 -11.58 7.52 -0.41
CA THR A 29 -11.61 8.51 0.67
C THR A 29 -12.58 9.65 0.38
N LEU A 30 -12.59 10.15 -0.86
CA LEU A 30 -13.39 11.33 -1.22
C LEU A 30 -14.82 10.99 -1.66
N LEU A 31 -15.02 9.88 -2.39
CA LEU A 31 -16.30 9.58 -3.03
C LEU A 31 -17.07 8.45 -2.35
N VAL A 32 -16.42 7.57 -1.60
CA VAL A 32 -17.10 6.52 -0.82
C VAL A 32 -17.21 6.96 0.63
N PHE A 33 -16.12 7.37 1.25
CA PHE A 33 -16.08 7.74 2.67
C PHE A 33 -16.46 9.20 2.93
N GLU A 34 -16.60 10.01 1.87
CA GLU A 34 -16.99 11.42 1.94
C GLU A 34 -16.10 12.27 2.87
N GLY A 35 -14.83 11.89 3.02
CA GLY A 35 -13.87 12.55 3.92
C GLY A 35 -14.04 12.26 5.41
N ASN A 36 -14.95 11.34 5.78
CA ASN A 36 -15.11 10.89 7.17
C ASN A 36 -13.92 10.06 7.65
N ASP A 37 -13.82 9.90 8.97
CA ASP A 37 -12.80 9.05 9.59
C ASP A 37 -12.91 7.60 9.07
N PRO A 38 -11.90 7.10 8.32
CA PRO A 38 -11.93 5.78 7.70
C PRO A 38 -11.85 4.63 8.71
N THR A 39 -11.65 4.91 10.00
CA THR A 39 -11.63 3.91 11.08
C THR A 39 -12.97 3.77 11.79
N SER A 40 -13.91 4.69 11.59
CA SER A 40 -15.22 4.67 12.22
C SER A 40 -16.16 3.71 11.49
N GLY A 41 -16.20 2.44 11.93
CA GLY A 41 -17.08 1.44 11.33
C GLY A 41 -18.56 1.83 11.32
N ALA A 42 -19.02 2.58 12.33
CA ALA A 42 -20.40 3.07 12.41
C ALA A 42 -20.77 4.04 11.27
N VAL A 43 -19.80 4.79 10.76
CA VAL A 43 -19.98 5.76 9.67
C VAL A 43 -19.61 5.15 8.32
N ILE A 44 -18.51 4.42 8.26
CA ILE A 44 -17.93 3.94 6.99
C ILE A 44 -18.69 2.75 6.43
N VAL A 45 -19.18 1.83 7.26
CA VAL A 45 -19.95 0.66 6.80
C VAL A 45 -21.20 1.07 6.00
N PRO A 46 -22.10 1.95 6.50
CA PRO A 46 -23.27 2.35 5.72
C PRO A 46 -22.87 3.13 4.46
N LEU A 47 -21.81 3.92 4.49
CA LEU A 47 -21.32 4.66 3.31
C LEU A 47 -20.79 3.74 2.21
N ILE A 48 -20.05 2.68 2.58
CA ILE A 48 -19.59 1.64 1.63
C ILE A 48 -20.79 0.97 0.95
N ASN A 49 -21.83 0.61 1.72
CA ASN A 49 -23.01 -0.05 1.20
C ASN A 49 -23.89 0.88 0.34
N ALA A 50 -23.90 2.18 0.64
CA ALA A 50 -24.58 3.20 -0.17
C ALA A 50 -23.90 3.48 -1.51
N ASN A 51 -22.57 3.24 -1.62
CA ASN A 51 -21.77 3.56 -2.79
C ASN A 51 -21.03 2.33 -3.36
N PRO A 52 -21.73 1.23 -3.69
CA PRO A 52 -21.08 -0.04 -3.97
C PRO A 52 -20.25 -0.02 -5.26
N GLU A 53 -20.76 0.57 -6.34
CA GLU A 53 -20.06 0.65 -7.63
C GLU A 53 -18.72 1.36 -7.51
N MET A 54 -18.70 2.48 -6.77
CA MET A 54 -17.48 3.24 -6.54
C MET A 54 -16.49 2.46 -5.67
N MET A 55 -16.97 1.71 -4.67
CA MET A 55 -16.12 0.83 -3.85
C MET A 55 -15.47 -0.28 -4.70
N PHE A 56 -16.22 -0.85 -5.66
CA PHE A 56 -15.69 -1.85 -6.60
C PHE A 56 -14.61 -1.26 -7.52
N ILE A 57 -14.91 -0.16 -8.21
CA ILE A 57 -13.98 0.45 -9.18
C ILE A 57 -12.70 0.91 -8.48
N SER A 58 -12.83 1.62 -7.37
CA SER A 58 -11.68 2.13 -6.63
C SER A 58 -10.83 1.00 -6.03
N GLY A 59 -11.46 -0.06 -5.54
CA GLY A 59 -10.78 -1.27 -5.07
C GLY A 59 -9.96 -1.96 -6.17
N LEU A 60 -10.49 -2.04 -7.40
CA LEU A 60 -9.76 -2.61 -8.53
C LEU A 60 -8.49 -1.82 -8.83
N LEU A 61 -8.58 -0.49 -8.83
CA LEU A 61 -7.43 0.39 -9.04
C LEU A 61 -6.36 0.18 -7.96
N VAL A 62 -6.76 0.09 -6.68
CA VAL A 62 -5.84 -0.23 -5.58
C VAL A 62 -5.15 -1.57 -5.83
N MET A 63 -5.90 -2.64 -6.14
CA MET A 63 -5.34 -3.96 -6.40
C MET A 63 -4.35 -3.97 -7.57
N PHE A 64 -4.69 -3.33 -8.69
CA PHE A 64 -3.80 -3.22 -9.85
C PHE A 64 -2.51 -2.46 -9.50
N GLY A 65 -2.64 -1.32 -8.82
CA GLY A 65 -1.50 -0.53 -8.38
C GLY A 65 -0.54 -1.33 -7.50
N LEU A 66 -1.07 -2.07 -6.52
CA LEU A 66 -0.27 -2.88 -5.60
C LEU A 66 0.47 -4.04 -6.29
N ILE A 67 -0.16 -4.72 -7.25
CA ILE A 67 0.48 -5.81 -8.01
C ILE A 67 1.62 -5.26 -8.89
N MET A 68 1.43 -4.09 -9.48
CA MET A 68 2.48 -3.41 -10.24
C MET A 68 3.67 -3.03 -9.34
N ILE A 69 3.41 -2.44 -8.17
CA ILE A 69 4.45 -2.14 -7.17
C ILE A 69 5.26 -3.39 -6.83
N LEU A 70 4.58 -4.50 -6.54
CA LEU A 70 5.23 -5.76 -6.19
C LEU A 70 6.15 -6.27 -7.31
N THR A 71 5.72 -6.11 -8.56
CA THR A 71 6.54 -6.50 -9.73
C THR A 71 7.82 -5.66 -9.82
N GLY A 72 7.71 -4.35 -9.63
CA GLY A 72 8.87 -3.45 -9.60
C GLY A 72 9.84 -3.76 -8.45
N ILE A 73 9.32 -4.04 -7.26
CA ILE A 73 10.14 -4.36 -6.08
C ILE A 73 10.86 -5.70 -6.24
N ARG A 74 10.24 -6.70 -6.85
CA ARG A 74 10.91 -7.97 -7.13
C ARG A 74 12.12 -7.79 -8.05
N TYR A 75 12.00 -6.93 -9.06
CA TYR A 75 13.15 -6.57 -9.90
C TYR A 75 14.23 -5.88 -9.10
N LEU A 76 13.88 -4.86 -8.30
CA LEU A 76 14.86 -4.17 -7.47
C LEU A 76 15.58 -5.11 -6.52
N ALA A 77 14.83 -5.92 -5.76
CA ALA A 77 15.38 -6.85 -4.79
C ALA A 77 16.33 -7.86 -5.45
N ALA A 78 16.02 -8.34 -6.66
CA ALA A 78 16.86 -9.28 -7.40
C ALA A 78 18.16 -8.64 -7.94
N ASN A 79 18.20 -7.31 -8.08
CA ASN A 79 19.36 -6.58 -8.59
C ASN A 79 20.13 -5.84 -7.47
N LEU A 80 19.79 -6.05 -6.19
CA LEU A 80 20.57 -5.54 -5.08
C LEU A 80 21.92 -6.25 -5.00
N THR A 81 23.00 -5.49 -4.87
CA THR A 81 24.37 -6.02 -4.74
C THR A 81 24.93 -5.83 -3.33
N GLY A 82 25.93 -6.63 -2.95
CA GLY A 82 26.60 -6.52 -1.65
C GLY A 82 25.71 -6.97 -0.49
N GLY A 83 25.71 -6.24 0.62
CA GLY A 83 24.90 -6.59 1.81
C GLY A 83 23.38 -6.62 1.56
N GLY A 84 22.90 -5.99 0.48
CA GLY A 84 21.49 -5.99 0.09
C GLY A 84 20.99 -7.34 -0.47
N GLU A 85 21.88 -8.15 -1.03
CA GLU A 85 21.52 -9.45 -1.61
C GLU A 85 20.97 -10.41 -0.54
N ALA A 86 21.58 -10.41 0.65
CA ALA A 86 21.15 -11.23 1.80
C ALA A 86 19.76 -10.84 2.33
N LEU A 87 19.32 -9.59 2.10
CA LEU A 87 18.05 -9.07 2.57
C LEU A 87 16.95 -9.05 1.50
N SER A 88 17.31 -9.31 0.24
CA SER A 88 16.38 -9.35 -0.91
C SER A 88 15.17 -10.25 -0.67
N GLY A 89 15.38 -11.45 -0.11
CA GLY A 89 14.32 -12.39 0.23
C GLY A 89 13.34 -11.85 1.27
N TYR A 90 13.84 -11.16 2.31
CA TYR A 90 13.00 -10.53 3.32
C TYR A 90 12.18 -9.37 2.73
N ILE A 91 12.78 -8.54 1.87
CA ILE A 91 12.08 -7.45 1.19
C ILE A 91 10.89 -8.00 0.41
N VAL A 92 11.12 -9.00 -0.46
CA VAL A 92 10.06 -9.56 -1.29
C VAL A 92 8.98 -10.22 -0.44
N ALA A 93 9.35 -10.96 0.62
CA ALA A 93 8.39 -11.62 1.49
C ALA A 93 7.49 -10.61 2.23
N LEU A 94 8.09 -9.63 2.91
CA LEU A 94 7.36 -8.63 3.70
C LEU A 94 6.43 -7.78 2.85
N VAL A 95 6.93 -7.28 1.71
CA VAL A 95 6.12 -6.50 0.76
C VAL A 95 5.00 -7.36 0.17
N SER A 96 5.27 -8.61 -0.20
CA SER A 96 4.24 -9.50 -0.76
C SER A 96 3.11 -9.74 0.24
N ILE A 97 3.43 -10.00 1.51
CA ILE A 97 2.42 -10.22 2.55
C ILE A 97 1.60 -8.95 2.78
N GLY A 98 2.24 -7.78 2.81
CA GLY A 98 1.53 -6.50 2.91
C GLY A 98 0.57 -6.25 1.74
N VAL A 99 1.04 -6.47 0.51
CA VAL A 99 0.20 -6.35 -0.70
C VAL A 99 -0.98 -7.32 -0.67
N VAL A 100 -0.76 -8.58 -0.29
CA VAL A 100 -1.84 -9.57 -0.16
C VAL A 100 -2.84 -9.17 0.91
N GLY A 101 -2.37 -8.67 2.06
CA GLY A 101 -3.24 -8.19 3.13
C GLY A 101 -4.16 -7.06 2.66
N TRP A 102 -3.63 -6.06 1.94
CA TRP A 102 -4.46 -4.99 1.38
C TRP A 102 -5.44 -5.47 0.31
N ILE A 103 -5.07 -6.45 -0.52
CA ILE A 103 -6.01 -7.08 -1.46
C ILE A 103 -7.17 -7.75 -0.71
N ILE A 104 -6.90 -8.42 0.41
CA ILE A 104 -7.93 -9.03 1.25
C ILE A 104 -8.82 -7.95 1.89
N THR A 105 -8.25 -6.85 2.38
CA THR A 105 -9.02 -5.70 2.90
C THR A 105 -9.96 -5.14 1.83
N VAL A 106 -9.51 -5.02 0.56
CA VAL A 106 -10.39 -4.62 -0.55
C VAL A 106 -11.55 -5.61 -0.72
N GLY A 107 -11.27 -6.91 -0.72
CA GLY A 107 -12.32 -7.94 -0.83
C GLY A 107 -13.34 -7.91 0.32
N ALA A 108 -12.89 -7.62 1.55
CA ALA A 108 -13.78 -7.46 2.69
C ALA A 108 -14.70 -6.23 2.52
N ASN A 109 -14.16 -5.11 2.05
CA ASN A 109 -14.97 -3.92 1.79
C ASN A 109 -15.94 -4.11 0.62
N TRP A 110 -15.57 -4.89 -0.39
CA TRP A 110 -16.49 -5.31 -1.47
C TRP A 110 -17.61 -6.20 -0.97
N THR A 111 -17.33 -7.05 0.01
CA THR A 111 -18.37 -7.84 0.69
C THR A 111 -19.38 -6.89 1.32
N ILE A 112 -18.91 -5.90 2.09
CA ILE A 112 -19.78 -4.88 2.72
C ILE A 112 -20.60 -4.10 1.67
N ALA A 113 -19.95 -3.72 0.56
CA ALA A 113 -20.61 -3.02 -0.54
C ALA A 113 -21.77 -3.83 -1.14
N GLY A 114 -21.62 -5.15 -1.26
CA GLY A 114 -22.63 -6.04 -1.83
C GLY A 114 -23.65 -6.62 -0.85
N LEU A 115 -23.56 -6.32 0.46
CA LEU A 115 -24.46 -6.87 1.47
C LEU A 115 -25.88 -6.29 1.33
N ASP A 116 -26.88 -7.14 1.49
CA ASP A 116 -28.25 -6.70 1.77
C ASP A 116 -28.36 -6.32 3.26
N MET A 117 -28.41 -5.02 3.56
CA MET A 117 -28.47 -4.53 4.94
C MET A 117 -29.75 -4.93 5.68
N ALA A 118 -30.84 -5.24 4.99
CA ALA A 118 -32.10 -5.65 5.63
C ALA A 118 -32.00 -7.05 6.24
N THR A 119 -31.21 -7.92 5.63
CA THR A 119 -31.14 -9.35 6.00
C THR A 119 -29.80 -9.70 6.66
N GLU A 120 -28.69 -9.14 6.16
CA GLU A 120 -27.32 -9.53 6.50
C GLU A 120 -26.52 -8.42 7.20
N GLY A 121 -27.17 -7.30 7.58
CA GLY A 121 -26.49 -6.12 8.13
C GLY A 121 -25.65 -6.40 9.39
N ALA A 122 -26.01 -7.43 10.17
CA ALA A 122 -25.24 -7.86 11.35
C ALA A 122 -23.81 -8.32 11.02
N ASN A 123 -23.55 -8.75 9.78
CA ASN A 123 -22.22 -9.19 9.34
C ASN A 123 -21.28 -8.02 9.00
N ALA A 124 -21.82 -6.85 8.68
CA ALA A 124 -21.05 -5.74 8.13
C ALA A 124 -20.02 -5.17 9.12
N GLY A 125 -20.41 -4.99 10.39
CA GLY A 125 -19.51 -4.51 11.45
C GLY A 125 -18.32 -5.44 11.72
N PRO A 126 -18.55 -6.74 11.98
CA PRO A 126 -17.48 -7.72 12.12
C PRO A 126 -16.56 -7.83 10.89
N THR A 127 -17.13 -7.83 9.67
CA THR A 127 -16.34 -7.83 8.43
C THR A 127 -15.43 -6.61 8.35
N PHE A 128 -15.93 -5.42 8.70
CA PHE A 128 -15.14 -4.19 8.74
C PHE A 128 -14.02 -4.26 9.79
N ALA A 129 -14.31 -4.73 11.00
CA ALA A 129 -13.31 -4.86 12.06
C ALA A 129 -12.14 -5.79 11.67
N ILE A 130 -12.46 -6.92 11.04
CA ILE A 130 -11.44 -7.85 10.50
C ILE A 130 -10.64 -7.17 9.38
N ALA A 131 -11.30 -6.46 8.47
CA ALA A 131 -10.66 -5.74 7.37
C ALA A 131 -9.64 -4.71 7.88
N GLN A 132 -9.98 -3.98 8.95
CA GLN A 132 -9.10 -3.01 9.60
C GLN A 132 -7.90 -3.68 10.26
N GLY A 133 -8.10 -4.78 11.00
CA GLY A 133 -6.98 -5.53 11.59
C GLY A 133 -5.99 -6.03 10.54
N ILE A 134 -6.49 -6.54 9.41
CA ILE A 134 -5.66 -6.95 8.27
C ILE A 134 -4.93 -5.76 7.66
N ASN A 135 -5.61 -4.62 7.47
CA ASN A 135 -5.02 -3.41 6.92
C ASN A 135 -3.83 -2.91 7.76
N THR A 136 -4.00 -2.88 9.08
CA THR A 136 -2.94 -2.47 10.01
C THR A 136 -1.72 -3.38 9.90
N VAL A 137 -1.90 -4.70 9.95
CA VAL A 137 -0.79 -5.66 9.80
C VAL A 137 -0.13 -5.55 8.43
N ALA A 138 -0.93 -5.41 7.37
CA ALA A 138 -0.45 -5.22 6.00
C ALA A 138 0.44 -3.97 5.89
N GLY A 139 0.01 -2.85 6.46
CA GLY A 139 0.76 -1.59 6.48
C GLY A 139 2.09 -1.70 7.23
N ILE A 140 2.11 -2.41 8.37
CA ILE A 140 3.34 -2.66 9.13
C ILE A 140 4.34 -3.47 8.30
N LEU A 141 3.91 -4.61 7.75
CA LEU A 141 4.80 -5.50 7.00
C LEU A 141 5.29 -4.85 5.70
N PHE A 142 4.40 -4.17 4.98
CA PHE A 142 4.76 -3.40 3.80
C PHE A 142 5.79 -2.32 4.13
N GLY A 143 5.54 -1.54 5.19
CA GLY A 143 6.44 -0.51 5.67
C GLY A 143 7.82 -1.06 6.06
N LEU A 144 7.88 -2.18 6.77
CA LEU A 144 9.14 -2.85 7.12
C LEU A 144 9.91 -3.31 5.87
N GLY A 145 9.21 -3.90 4.89
CA GLY A 145 9.82 -4.31 3.62
C GLY A 145 10.44 -3.12 2.87
N PHE A 146 9.71 -2.00 2.81
CA PHE A 146 10.21 -0.75 2.22
C PHE A 146 11.36 -0.12 3.00
N LEU A 147 11.34 -0.19 4.33
CA LEU A 147 12.43 0.31 5.18
C LEU A 147 13.73 -0.45 4.90
N ILE A 148 13.65 -1.79 4.81
CA ILE A 148 14.81 -2.64 4.48
C ILE A 148 15.28 -2.35 3.06
N LEU A 149 14.37 -2.23 2.09
CA LEU A 149 14.71 -1.88 0.70
C LEU A 149 15.45 -0.54 0.63
N ALA A 150 14.94 0.49 1.30
CA ALA A 150 15.54 1.81 1.35
C ALA A 150 16.93 1.79 1.98
N TYR A 151 17.10 1.01 3.06
CA TYR A 151 18.40 0.79 3.67
C TYR A 151 19.37 0.12 2.68
N CYS A 152 18.98 -0.98 2.02
CA CYS A 152 19.82 -1.67 1.04
C CYS A 152 20.24 -0.75 -0.10
N ILE A 153 19.30 0.05 -0.64
CA ILE A 153 19.58 1.02 -1.69
C ILE A 153 20.55 2.10 -1.21
N SER A 154 20.42 2.58 0.03
CA SER A 154 21.32 3.60 0.59
C SER A 154 22.78 3.14 0.74
N GLN A 155 23.01 1.82 0.85
CA GLN A 155 24.35 1.23 0.93
C GLN A 155 24.99 1.00 -0.44
N GLY A 156 24.19 0.89 -1.50
CA GLY A 156 24.65 0.67 -2.87
C GLY A 156 24.95 1.98 -3.61
N ASP A 157 25.62 1.89 -4.76
CA ASP A 157 25.98 3.06 -5.58
C ASP A 157 25.08 3.24 -6.82
N SER A 158 24.18 2.29 -7.09
CA SER A 158 23.39 2.24 -8.33
C SER A 158 22.22 3.23 -8.39
N TYR A 159 21.70 3.69 -7.23
CA TYR A 159 20.52 4.55 -7.16
C TYR A 159 20.74 5.73 -6.23
N ASN A 160 19.87 6.74 -6.30
CA ASN A 160 20.00 7.96 -5.51
C ASN A 160 19.86 7.73 -3.98
N LYS A 161 20.97 7.85 -3.26
CA LYS A 161 21.06 7.66 -1.80
C LYS A 161 20.22 8.65 -0.99
N MET A 162 20.14 9.91 -1.42
CA MET A 162 19.40 10.94 -0.68
C MET A 162 17.90 10.64 -0.70
N PHE A 163 17.36 10.25 -1.85
CA PHE A 163 15.97 9.79 -1.96
C PHE A 163 15.72 8.49 -1.21
N ALA A 164 16.69 7.57 -1.17
CA ALA A 164 16.59 6.36 -0.37
C ALA A 164 16.45 6.66 1.14
N TYR A 165 17.20 7.64 1.68
CA TYR A 165 17.03 8.04 3.08
C TYR A 165 15.66 8.67 3.37
N ILE A 166 15.11 9.46 2.44
CA ILE A 166 13.75 10.01 2.57
C ILE A 166 12.71 8.87 2.56
N GLY A 167 12.87 7.89 1.66
CA GLY A 167 12.04 6.69 1.62
C GLY A 167 12.11 5.88 2.91
N ALA A 168 13.31 5.69 3.46
CA ALA A 168 13.52 5.00 4.74
C ALA A 168 12.81 5.72 5.90
N LEU A 169 12.91 7.04 5.97
CA LEU A 169 12.23 7.83 7.00
C LEU A 169 10.71 7.68 6.89
N ALA A 170 10.15 7.80 5.69
CA ALA A 170 8.71 7.63 5.46
C ALA A 170 8.24 6.22 5.86
N ALA A 171 9.03 5.19 5.58
CA ALA A 171 8.75 3.81 5.99
C ALA A 171 8.81 3.62 7.51
N ALA A 172 9.81 4.19 8.18
CA ALA A 172 9.91 4.14 9.63
C ALA A 172 8.72 4.82 10.30
N VAL A 173 8.29 5.98 9.78
CA VAL A 173 7.10 6.70 10.28
C VAL A 173 5.84 5.87 10.06
N LEU A 174 5.63 5.28 8.87
CA LEU A 174 4.47 4.42 8.60
C LEU A 174 4.40 3.25 9.59
N VAL A 175 5.51 2.54 9.79
CA VAL A 175 5.58 1.43 10.73
C VAL A 175 5.26 1.89 12.15
N ALA A 176 5.86 3.00 12.60
CA ALA A 176 5.63 3.53 13.94
C ALA A 176 4.16 3.90 14.16
N VAL A 177 3.54 4.62 13.22
CA VAL A 177 2.12 5.01 13.29
C VAL A 177 1.23 3.77 13.37
N GLN A 178 1.43 2.79 12.48
CA GLN A 178 0.59 1.59 12.46
C GLN A 178 0.74 0.73 13.73
N VAL A 179 1.96 0.65 14.28
CA VAL A 179 2.20 -0.06 15.55
C VAL A 179 1.54 0.69 16.72
N LEU A 180 1.64 2.02 16.77
CA LEU A 180 1.02 2.83 17.82
C LEU A 180 -0.52 2.77 17.75
N SER A 181 -1.09 2.75 16.55
CA SER A 181 -2.53 2.55 16.35
C SER A 181 -2.95 1.14 16.75
N ALA A 182 -2.17 0.10 16.40
CA ALA A 182 -2.46 -1.27 16.81
C ALA A 182 -2.40 -1.47 18.34
N ALA A 183 -1.53 -0.72 19.02
CA ALA A 183 -1.36 -0.76 20.47
C ALA A 183 -2.32 0.16 21.24
N ASP A 184 -3.28 0.79 20.55
CA ASP A 184 -4.24 1.76 21.12
C ASP A 184 -3.56 2.96 21.84
N VAL A 185 -2.33 3.28 21.44
CA VAL A 185 -1.58 4.45 21.92
C VAL A 185 -1.92 5.67 21.09
N LEU A 186 -2.09 5.48 19.78
CA LEU A 186 -2.59 6.50 18.86
C LEU A 186 -4.07 6.21 18.57
N THR A 187 -4.95 6.88 19.32
CA THR A 187 -6.41 6.66 19.28
C THR A 187 -7.11 7.47 18.20
N ASP A 188 -6.46 8.48 17.64
CA ASP A 188 -6.98 9.27 16.52
C ASP A 188 -6.75 8.54 15.19
N GLY A 189 -7.77 7.78 14.77
CA GLY A 189 -7.74 7.00 13.54
C GLY A 189 -7.65 7.86 12.27
N GLN A 190 -8.23 9.06 12.28
CA GLN A 190 -8.13 9.99 11.15
C GLN A 190 -6.71 10.53 11.00
N LEU A 191 -6.06 10.87 12.11
CA LEU A 191 -4.65 11.29 12.11
C LEU A 191 -3.75 10.15 11.62
N ALA A 192 -3.94 8.93 12.12
CA ALA A 192 -3.17 7.76 11.70
C ALA A 192 -3.29 7.51 10.19
N SER A 193 -4.51 7.56 9.65
CA SER A 193 -4.78 7.42 8.22
C SER A 193 -4.15 8.55 7.39
N THR A 194 -4.21 9.78 7.88
CA THR A 194 -3.61 10.95 7.20
C THR A 194 -2.10 10.81 7.11
N ILE A 195 -1.43 10.43 8.20
CA ILE A 195 0.02 10.21 8.20
C ILE A 195 0.38 9.06 7.24
N GLY A 196 -0.37 7.95 7.29
CA GLY A 196 -0.19 6.82 6.38
C GLY A 196 -0.29 7.23 4.90
N GLY A 197 -1.28 8.06 4.55
CA GLY A 197 -1.45 8.62 3.21
C GLY A 197 -0.26 9.48 2.77
N ILE A 198 0.25 10.35 3.64
CA ILE A 198 1.44 11.16 3.36
C ILE A 198 2.66 10.27 3.12
N CYS A 199 2.90 9.25 3.96
CA CYS A 199 3.98 8.29 3.76
C CYS A 199 3.88 7.60 2.39
N PHE A 200 2.67 7.24 1.97
CA PHE A 200 2.45 6.61 0.66
C PHE A 200 2.69 7.56 -0.52
N ILE A 201 2.38 8.85 -0.38
CA ILE A 201 2.74 9.87 -1.38
C ILE A 201 4.28 9.97 -1.51
N VAL A 202 5.01 9.99 -0.40
CA VAL A 202 6.48 10.00 -0.42
C VAL A 202 7.03 8.75 -1.11
N PHE A 203 6.47 7.56 -0.81
CA PHE A 203 6.83 6.33 -1.51
C PHE A 203 6.56 6.40 -3.00
N THR A 204 5.46 7.02 -3.41
CA THR A 204 5.13 7.18 -4.83
C THR A 204 6.16 8.05 -5.53
N LEU A 205 6.51 9.20 -4.95
CA LEU A 205 7.54 10.08 -5.51
C LEU A 205 8.89 9.39 -5.61
N TRP A 206 9.29 8.65 -4.58
CA TRP A 206 10.54 7.88 -4.61
C TRP A 206 10.50 6.72 -5.61
N SER A 207 9.37 6.02 -5.74
CA SER A 207 9.22 4.94 -6.71
C SER A 207 9.28 5.47 -8.15
N ILE A 208 8.81 6.69 -8.41
CA ILE A 208 8.96 7.35 -9.70
C ILE A 208 10.44 7.63 -10.02
N THR A 209 11.24 8.09 -9.04
CA THR A 209 12.67 8.32 -9.28
C THR A 209 13.39 7.02 -9.61
N ILE A 210 13.12 5.96 -8.84
CA ILE A 210 13.74 4.64 -9.10
C ILE A 210 13.28 4.07 -10.45
N GLY A 211 11.99 4.13 -10.77
CA GLY A 211 11.48 3.63 -12.03
C GLY A 211 12.09 4.31 -13.25
N ARG A 212 12.40 5.61 -13.15
CA ARG A 212 13.12 6.35 -14.20
C ARG A 212 14.56 5.89 -14.35
N GLU A 213 15.26 5.63 -13.26
CA GLU A 213 16.62 5.10 -13.27
C GLU A 213 16.66 3.70 -13.93
N ILE A 214 15.73 2.80 -13.56
CA ILE A 214 15.60 1.47 -14.19
C ILE A 214 15.33 1.56 -15.69
N LEU A 215 14.52 2.52 -16.14
CA LEU A 215 14.20 2.69 -17.56
C LEU A 215 15.36 3.27 -18.39
N SER A 216 16.39 3.80 -17.72
CA SER A 216 17.60 4.30 -18.36
C SER A 216 18.74 3.28 -18.43
N GLU A 217 18.58 2.10 -17.80
CA GLU A 217 19.43 0.91 -17.96
C GLU A 217 19.28 0.30 -19.37
#